data_AF-A0AAV8ZK45-F1
#
_entry.id   AF-A0AAV8ZK45-F1
#
_cell.length_a   1.000
_cell.length_b   1.000
_cell.length_c   1.000
_cell.angle_alpha   90.00
_cell.angle_beta   90.00
_cell.angle_gamma   90.00
#
_symmetry.space_group_name_H-M   'P 1'
#
loop_
_entity.id
_entity.type
_entity.pdbx_description
1 polymer ?
#
loop_
_entity_poly.entity_id
_entity_poly.type
_entity_poly.pdbx_seq_one_letter_code
_entity_poly.pdbx_strand_id
1 'polypeptide(L)'
;MEYPYKGKTNIFCFKLFLIIYDYGNIKGVYARGTPCTYRIWAAYTFNCTQTTSNQQNGETYEEDIRNKILAASLAFVSELGWSKEALSAGAESVGYPRITHGMFSRGGSDLVHYFQTSSNLKLVEILKKFQSEHRDKPIPPGEFAERAIQARLKMIIPYINKWPQAIAIMSLPPNFNWYIRRIGIAAVYKATELYMIQDKSQKYEATWTFLNRRLIEAVQLHDLLNKSDVKNQTAKDTAQAVFVTVSYS
;
A
#
# COMPACT_ATOMS: atom_id res chain seq x y z
N MET A 1 -33.82 10.53 -11.40
CA MET A 1 -32.48 11.02 -11.04
C MET A 1 -32.01 10.22 -9.85
N GLU A 2 -31.25 9.15 -10.07
CA GLU A 2 -30.51 8.46 -9.01
C GLU A 2 -29.51 7.52 -9.69
N TYR A 3 -28.21 7.79 -9.53
CA TYR A 3 -27.13 6.94 -9.99
C TYR A 3 -26.60 6.15 -8.79
N PRO A 4 -26.61 4.80 -8.79
CA PRO A 4 -25.98 4.03 -7.72
C PRO A 4 -24.49 3.87 -8.04
N TYR A 5 -23.65 4.76 -7.48
CA TYR A 5 -22.20 4.59 -7.49
C TYR A 5 -21.81 3.46 -6.51
N LYS A 6 -21.46 2.29 -7.05
CA LYS A 6 -20.74 1.25 -6.29
C LYS A 6 -19.37 1.79 -5.89
N GLY A 7 -19.25 2.13 -4.61
CA GLY A 7 -18.02 2.61 -4.00
C GLY A 7 -16.89 1.59 -4.12
N LYS A 8 -15.96 1.84 -5.04
CA LYS A 8 -14.60 1.28 -4.99
C LYS A 8 -13.83 2.10 -3.96
N THR A 9 -13.97 1.74 -2.69
CA THR A 9 -13.23 2.32 -1.56
C THR A 9 -11.73 2.25 -1.83
N ASN A 10 -11.01 3.35 -1.65
CA ASN A 10 -9.59 3.44 -2.00
C ASN A 10 -8.71 2.56 -1.08
N ILE A 11 -8.03 1.58 -1.68
CA ILE A 11 -7.38 0.43 -1.02
C ILE A 11 -5.84 0.56 -0.93
N PHE A 12 -5.22 1.67 -1.34
CA PHE A 12 -3.77 1.72 -1.65
C PHE A 12 -2.80 1.34 -0.53
N CYS A 13 -2.96 1.90 0.66
CA CYS A 13 -2.11 1.54 1.80
C CYS A 13 -2.50 0.18 2.39
N PHE A 14 -3.75 -0.28 2.18
CA PHE A 14 -4.13 -1.65 2.54
C PHE A 14 -3.41 -2.66 1.68
N LYS A 15 -3.38 -2.43 0.36
CA LYS A 15 -2.66 -3.28 -0.59
C LYS A 15 -1.18 -3.32 -0.24
N LEU A 16 -0.54 -2.17 -0.02
CA LEU A 16 0.87 -2.12 0.37
C LEU A 16 1.15 -2.84 1.71
N PHE A 17 0.31 -2.62 2.72
CA PHE A 17 0.40 -3.30 4.01
C PHE A 17 0.22 -4.81 3.89
N LEU A 18 -0.83 -5.29 3.21
CA LEU A 18 -1.06 -6.71 2.98
C LEU A 18 0.08 -7.35 2.19
N ILE A 19 0.62 -6.65 1.18
CA ILE A 19 1.79 -7.12 0.42
C ILE A 19 3.00 -7.32 1.35
N ILE A 20 3.32 -6.37 2.21
CA ILE A 20 4.49 -6.52 3.11
C ILE A 20 4.24 -7.64 4.13
N TYR A 21 3.02 -7.79 4.65
CA TYR A 21 2.66 -8.83 5.62
C TYR A 21 2.61 -10.24 5.03
N ASP A 22 2.02 -10.42 3.85
CA ASP A 22 1.86 -11.72 3.20
C ASP A 22 3.22 -12.31 2.77
N TYR A 23 4.16 -11.46 2.34
CA TYR A 23 5.51 -11.90 1.92
C TYR A 23 6.52 -12.00 3.07
N GLY A 24 6.34 -11.25 4.16
CA GLY A 24 7.23 -11.27 5.33
C GLY A 24 7.01 -12.44 6.30
N ASN A 25 6.07 -13.35 6.01
CA ASN A 25 5.72 -14.49 6.86
C ASN A 25 5.41 -14.09 8.32
N ILE A 26 4.80 -12.91 8.52
CA ILE A 26 4.38 -12.36 9.83
C ILE A 26 3.07 -13.04 10.26
N LYS A 27 3.08 -14.38 10.34
CA LYS A 27 1.89 -15.20 10.68
C LYS A 27 1.49 -15.13 12.16
N GLY A 28 2.37 -14.64 13.03
CA GLY A 28 2.15 -14.61 14.48
C GLY A 28 1.30 -13.45 15.01
N VAL A 29 0.97 -12.44 14.18
CA VAL A 29 0.46 -11.16 14.70
C VAL A 29 -1.06 -11.06 14.76
N TYR A 30 -1.81 -11.85 13.97
CA TYR A 30 -3.29 -11.93 14.07
C TYR A 30 -3.82 -13.30 13.58
N ALA A 31 -3.21 -14.40 14.04
CA ALA A 31 -3.76 -15.73 13.81
C ALA A 31 -4.95 -15.98 14.75
N ARG A 32 -6.11 -15.40 14.43
CA ARG A 32 -7.44 -15.93 14.75
C ARG A 32 -8.49 -15.21 13.88
N GLY A 33 -8.77 -15.78 12.71
CA GLY A 33 -10.09 -15.62 12.08
C GLY A 33 -10.21 -14.98 10.69
N THR A 34 -9.14 -14.56 10.01
CA THR A 34 -9.27 -14.07 8.61
C THR A 34 -8.98 -15.19 7.60
N PRO A 35 -9.98 -15.64 6.80
CA PRO A 35 -9.74 -16.59 5.73
C PRO A 35 -8.77 -15.98 4.72
N CYS A 36 -7.73 -16.74 4.39
CA CYS A 36 -6.66 -16.46 3.42
C CYS A 36 -6.97 -15.29 2.46
N THR A 37 -6.50 -14.10 2.81
CA THR A 37 -6.57 -12.88 1.98
C THR A 37 -5.89 -13.04 0.63
N TYR A 38 -4.94 -14.00 0.51
CA TYR A 38 -4.36 -14.42 -0.75
C TYR A 38 -5.42 -14.93 -1.76
N ARG A 39 -6.45 -15.67 -1.32
CA ARG A 39 -7.51 -16.16 -2.23
C ARG A 39 -8.40 -15.01 -2.70
N ILE A 40 -8.63 -14.01 -1.86
CA ILE A 40 -9.41 -12.82 -2.22
C ILE A 40 -8.61 -11.92 -3.17
N TRP A 41 -7.30 -11.77 -2.97
CA TRP A 41 -6.42 -10.97 -3.84
C TRP A 41 -6.15 -11.66 -5.17
N ALA A 42 -5.93 -12.97 -5.17
CA ALA A 42 -5.88 -13.80 -6.37
C ALA A 42 -7.21 -13.75 -7.13
N ALA A 43 -8.36 -13.80 -6.45
CA ALA A 43 -9.67 -13.60 -7.08
C ALA A 43 -9.86 -12.17 -7.61
N TYR A 44 -9.22 -11.15 -7.03
CA TYR A 44 -9.28 -9.77 -7.51
C TYR A 44 -8.38 -9.54 -8.74
N THR A 45 -7.21 -10.19 -8.81
CA THR A 45 -6.37 -10.21 -10.02
C THR A 45 -6.94 -11.12 -11.10
N PHE A 46 -7.65 -12.20 -10.73
CA PHE A 46 -8.26 -13.17 -11.65
C PHE A 46 -9.65 -12.74 -12.17
N ASN A 47 -10.44 -11.99 -11.39
CA ASN A 47 -11.66 -11.34 -11.92
C ASN A 47 -11.36 -10.17 -12.87
N CYS A 48 -10.11 -9.70 -12.91
CA CYS A 48 -9.68 -8.78 -13.97
C CYS A 48 -9.47 -9.51 -15.31
N THR A 49 -9.32 -10.84 -15.29
CA THR A 49 -9.10 -11.68 -16.49
C THR A 49 -10.30 -12.54 -16.88
N GLN A 50 -11.38 -12.57 -16.09
CA GLN A 50 -12.65 -13.21 -16.47
C GLN A 50 -13.81 -12.25 -16.28
N THR A 51 -14.05 -11.41 -17.28
CA THR A 51 -15.42 -11.01 -17.61
C THR A 51 -15.86 -11.88 -18.80
N THR A 52 -17.14 -11.87 -19.13
CA THR A 52 -17.77 -12.85 -20.02
C THR A 52 -17.84 -12.30 -21.46
N SER A 53 -17.09 -12.97 -22.32
CA SER A 53 -16.98 -13.04 -23.79
C SER A 53 -17.78 -12.19 -24.82
N ASN A 54 -18.57 -11.15 -24.51
CA ASN A 54 -19.16 -10.33 -25.60
C ASN A 54 -19.31 -8.80 -25.37
N GLN A 55 -19.01 -8.27 -24.18
CA GLN A 55 -18.89 -6.81 -23.91
C GLN A 55 -17.47 -6.38 -23.53
N GLN A 56 -16.52 -7.31 -23.42
CA GLN A 56 -15.20 -7.08 -22.85
C GLN A 56 -14.17 -6.41 -23.77
N ASN A 57 -14.23 -6.64 -25.08
CA ASN A 57 -13.15 -6.20 -25.97
C ASN A 57 -12.99 -4.67 -26.02
N GLY A 58 -14.09 -3.91 -25.88
CA GLY A 58 -14.05 -2.45 -25.87
C GLY A 58 -13.51 -1.87 -24.55
N GLU A 59 -13.95 -2.40 -23.41
CA GLU A 59 -13.51 -1.94 -22.08
C GLU A 59 -12.02 -2.24 -21.83
N THR A 60 -11.54 -3.41 -22.27
CA THR A 60 -10.11 -3.76 -22.17
C THR A 60 -9.24 -2.90 -23.08
N TYR A 61 -9.69 -2.61 -24.31
CA TYR A 61 -8.97 -1.75 -25.23
C TYR A 61 -8.86 -0.31 -24.73
N GLU A 62 -9.94 0.27 -24.20
CA GLU A 62 -9.89 1.60 -23.59
C GLU A 62 -8.99 1.65 -22.36
N GLU A 63 -8.99 0.60 -21.55
CA GLU A 63 -8.11 0.48 -20.40
C GLU A 63 -6.62 0.40 -20.80
N ASP A 64 -6.30 -0.30 -21.89
CA ASP A 64 -4.95 -0.36 -22.43
C ASP A 64 -4.47 1.00 -22.94
N ILE A 65 -5.32 1.75 -23.64
CA ILE A 65 -5.01 3.14 -24.05
C ILE A 65 -4.78 4.01 -22.82
N ARG A 66 -5.67 3.91 -21.84
CA ARG A 66 -5.59 4.66 -20.59
C ARG A 66 -4.26 4.40 -19.88
N ASN A 67 -3.88 3.14 -19.75
CA ASN A 67 -2.62 2.73 -19.12
C ASN A 67 -1.40 3.22 -19.89
N LYS A 68 -1.42 3.18 -21.23
CA LYS A 68 -0.34 3.71 -22.09
C LYS A 68 -0.13 5.21 -21.86
N ILE A 69 -1.22 5.98 -21.86
CA ILE A 69 -1.17 7.43 -21.62
C ILE A 69 -0.67 7.71 -20.20
N LEU A 70 -1.22 7.04 -19.19
CA LEU A 70 -0.80 7.19 -17.80
C LEU A 70 0.69 6.88 -17.60
N ALA A 71 1.19 5.82 -18.23
CA ALA A 71 2.60 5.45 -18.18
C ALA A 71 3.50 6.53 -18.78
N ALA A 72 3.14 7.07 -19.94
CA ALA A 72 3.89 8.15 -20.59
C ALA A 72 3.84 9.46 -19.80
N SER A 73 2.69 9.78 -19.21
CA SER A 73 2.51 10.96 -18.36
C SER A 73 3.44 11.01 -17.15
N LEU A 74 3.88 9.85 -16.63
CA LEU A 74 4.81 9.80 -15.49
C LEU A 74 6.16 10.49 -15.78
N ALA A 75 6.58 10.60 -17.04
CA ALA A 75 7.81 11.31 -17.40
C ALA A 75 7.70 12.83 -17.16
N PHE A 76 6.49 13.39 -17.27
CA PHE A 76 6.24 14.83 -17.17
C PHE A 76 5.85 15.29 -15.76
N VAL A 77 5.66 14.35 -14.82
CA VAL A 77 5.20 14.66 -13.45
C VAL A 77 6.21 15.50 -12.67
N SER A 78 7.52 15.32 -12.87
CA SER A 78 8.55 16.11 -12.20
C SER A 78 8.43 17.61 -12.51
N GLU A 79 8.06 17.94 -13.74
CA GLU A 79 7.93 19.32 -14.23
C GLU A 79 6.52 19.88 -14.00
N LEU A 80 5.50 19.20 -14.55
CA LEU A 80 4.11 19.67 -14.60
C LEU A 80 3.30 19.31 -13.34
N GLY A 81 3.78 18.36 -12.54
CA GLY A 81 3.08 17.86 -11.35
C GLY A 81 1.98 16.84 -11.67
N TRP A 82 1.18 16.52 -10.65
CA TRP A 82 0.10 15.54 -10.74
C TRP A 82 -1.19 16.21 -11.28
N SER A 83 -1.19 16.55 -12.56
CA SER A 83 -2.21 17.43 -13.16
C SER A 83 -2.74 16.94 -14.52
N LYS A 84 -3.75 17.65 -15.06
CA LYS A 84 -4.34 17.36 -16.38
C LYS A 84 -3.38 17.73 -17.51
N GLU A 85 -2.48 18.68 -17.27
CA GLU A 85 -1.46 19.12 -18.20
C GLU A 85 -0.42 18.00 -18.41
N ALA A 86 -0.01 17.31 -17.33
CA ALA A 86 0.85 16.12 -17.44
C ALA A 86 0.18 14.96 -18.21
N LEU A 87 -1.14 14.79 -18.05
CA LEU A 87 -1.92 13.84 -18.83
C LEU A 87 -1.98 14.20 -20.31
N SER A 88 -2.16 15.49 -20.61
CA SER A 88 -2.20 16.00 -21.99
C SER A 88 -0.86 15.85 -22.70
N ALA A 89 0.24 16.17 -22.01
CA ALA A 89 1.60 15.99 -22.53
C ALA A 89 1.94 14.50 -22.75
N GLY A 90 1.53 13.64 -21.82
CA GLY A 90 1.67 12.18 -21.98
C GLY A 90 0.88 11.64 -23.17
N ALA A 91 -0.37 12.08 -23.37
CA ALA A 91 -1.18 11.69 -24.51
C ALA A 91 -0.49 12.07 -25.84
N GLU A 92 -0.02 13.31 -25.94
CA GLU A 92 0.70 13.83 -27.12
C GLU A 92 1.97 13.02 -27.42
N SER A 93 2.74 12.62 -26.39
CA SER A 93 3.95 11.82 -26.55
C SER A 93 3.71 10.39 -27.10
N VAL A 94 2.50 9.85 -26.93
CA VAL A 94 2.09 8.53 -27.44
C VAL A 94 1.30 8.66 -28.75
N GLY A 95 1.17 9.88 -29.29
CA GLY A 95 0.47 10.14 -30.55
C GLY A 95 -1.05 10.31 -30.40
N TYR A 96 -1.56 10.51 -29.19
CA TYR A 96 -2.96 10.82 -28.94
C TYR A 96 -3.20 12.34 -28.80
N PRO A 97 -4.38 12.86 -29.19
CA PRO A 97 -4.72 14.27 -29.00
C PRO A 97 -4.69 14.72 -27.54
N ARG A 98 -4.36 15.98 -27.26
CA ARG A 98 -4.37 16.52 -25.88
C ARG A 98 -5.72 16.40 -25.17
N ILE A 99 -6.82 16.54 -25.92
CA ILE A 99 -8.19 16.42 -25.40
C ILE A 99 -8.52 15.04 -24.84
N THR A 100 -7.69 14.02 -25.12
CA THR A 100 -7.81 12.67 -24.55
C THR A 100 -7.67 12.66 -23.03
N HIS A 101 -7.17 13.76 -22.42
CA HIS A 101 -7.26 13.95 -20.97
C HIS A 101 -8.70 13.84 -20.43
N GLY A 102 -9.73 14.04 -21.27
CA GLY A 102 -11.15 13.89 -20.92
C GLY A 102 -11.55 12.48 -20.50
N MET A 103 -10.77 11.46 -20.88
CA MET A 103 -10.95 10.08 -20.43
C MET A 103 -10.63 9.91 -18.93
N PHE A 104 -9.94 10.88 -18.31
CA PHE A 104 -9.54 10.88 -16.91
C PHE A 104 -10.45 11.81 -16.10
N SER A 105 -11.61 11.28 -15.71
CA SER A 105 -12.63 12.04 -14.96
C SER A 105 -12.09 12.72 -13.69
N ARG A 106 -11.05 12.16 -13.04
CA ARG A 106 -10.44 12.72 -11.82
C ARG A 106 -9.10 13.40 -12.08
N GLY A 107 -8.70 13.53 -13.35
CA GLY A 107 -7.46 14.16 -13.79
C GLY A 107 -6.24 13.61 -13.06
N GLY A 108 -5.50 14.48 -12.37
CA GLY A 108 -4.29 14.11 -11.63
C GLY A 108 -4.48 13.01 -10.57
N SER A 109 -5.69 12.83 -10.04
CA SER A 109 -5.96 11.74 -9.09
C SER A 109 -5.84 10.36 -9.74
N ASP A 110 -6.25 10.22 -11.01
CA ASP A 110 -6.13 8.95 -11.75
C ASP A 110 -4.65 8.62 -12.04
N LEU A 111 -3.82 9.65 -12.27
CA LEU A 111 -2.37 9.52 -12.43
C LEU A 111 -1.68 9.07 -11.13
N VAL A 112 -2.04 9.68 -10.00
CA VAL A 112 -1.54 9.27 -8.67
C VAL A 112 -1.95 7.83 -8.36
N HIS A 113 -3.21 7.47 -8.65
CA HIS A 113 -3.74 6.12 -8.49
C HIS A 113 -2.93 5.11 -9.32
N TYR A 114 -2.66 5.41 -10.59
CA TYR A 114 -1.89 4.57 -11.48
C TYR A 114 -0.46 4.37 -10.97
N PHE A 115 0.21 5.45 -10.58
CA PHE A 115 1.55 5.38 -9.99
C PHE A 115 1.58 4.51 -8.73
N GLN A 116 0.61 4.69 -7.83
CA GLN A 116 0.53 3.92 -6.60
C GLN A 116 0.26 2.43 -6.87
N THR A 117 -0.61 2.11 -7.82
CA THR A 117 -0.95 0.73 -8.18
C THR A 117 0.23 0.04 -8.87
N SER A 118 0.84 0.69 -9.85
CA SER A 118 2.02 0.16 -10.55
C SER A 118 3.22 -0.01 -9.62
N SER A 119 3.45 0.93 -8.70
CA SER A 119 4.50 0.82 -7.67
C SER A 119 4.25 -0.35 -6.70
N ASN A 120 3.00 -0.57 -6.30
CA ASN A 120 2.65 -1.70 -5.45
C ASN A 120 2.87 -3.04 -6.18
N LEU A 121 2.56 -3.14 -7.48
CA LEU A 121 2.83 -4.33 -8.29
C LEU A 121 4.34 -4.59 -8.43
N LYS A 122 5.13 -3.56 -8.76
CA LYS A 122 6.59 -3.64 -8.81
C LYS A 122 7.17 -4.09 -7.46
N LEU A 123 6.62 -3.60 -6.35
CA LEU A 123 7.06 -4.03 -5.03
C LEU A 123 6.81 -5.53 -4.82
N VAL A 124 5.64 -6.06 -5.20
CA VAL A 124 5.38 -7.51 -5.11
C VAL A 124 6.43 -8.31 -5.88
N GLU A 125 6.80 -7.88 -7.08
CA GLU A 125 7.84 -8.53 -7.87
C GLU A 125 9.20 -8.49 -7.19
N ILE A 126 9.57 -7.33 -6.62
CA ILE A 126 10.81 -7.19 -5.84
C ILE A 126 10.81 -8.12 -4.63
N LEU A 127 9.70 -8.19 -3.87
CA LEU A 127 9.59 -9.03 -2.69
C LEU A 127 9.61 -10.52 -3.04
N LYS A 128 9.01 -10.93 -4.16
CA LYS A 128 9.10 -12.30 -4.68
C LYS A 128 10.53 -12.68 -4.99
N LYS A 129 11.26 -11.82 -5.72
CA LYS A 129 12.69 -12.04 -6.03
C LYS A 129 13.51 -12.14 -4.76
N PHE A 130 13.29 -11.21 -3.84
CA PHE A 130 13.98 -11.16 -2.55
C PHE A 130 13.76 -12.43 -1.71
N GLN A 131 12.53 -12.93 -1.66
CA GLN A 131 12.19 -14.19 -0.99
C GLN A 131 12.84 -15.39 -1.67
N SER A 132 12.90 -15.42 -3.01
CA SER A 132 13.55 -16.50 -3.75
C SER A 132 15.06 -16.54 -3.54
N GLU A 133 15.71 -15.37 -3.43
CA GLU A 133 17.15 -15.25 -3.17
C GLU A 133 17.55 -15.69 -1.75
N HIS A 134 16.66 -15.49 -0.78
CA HIS A 134 16.90 -15.81 0.64
C HIS A 134 16.15 -17.08 1.08
N ARG A 135 15.91 -18.02 0.16
CA ARG A 135 15.18 -19.27 0.43
C ARG A 135 15.89 -20.13 1.48
N ASP A 136 17.22 -20.21 1.41
CA ASP A 136 18.02 -21.08 2.27
C ASP A 136 18.36 -20.42 3.63
N LYS A 137 18.32 -19.09 3.71
CA LYS A 137 18.56 -18.31 4.93
C LYS A 137 17.49 -17.21 5.07
N PRO A 138 16.35 -17.52 5.72
CA PRO A 138 15.28 -16.56 5.92
C PRO A 138 15.75 -15.36 6.74
N ILE A 139 15.41 -14.16 6.26
CA ILE A 139 15.77 -12.90 6.92
C ILE A 139 14.79 -12.63 8.07
N PRO A 140 15.25 -12.02 9.19
CA PRO A 140 14.36 -11.60 10.25
C PRO A 140 13.23 -10.69 9.73
N PRO A 141 11.97 -10.83 10.24
CA PRO A 141 10.83 -10.05 9.74
C PRO A 141 11.02 -8.53 9.81
N GLY A 142 11.78 -8.02 10.79
CA GLY A 142 12.09 -6.59 10.92
C GLY A 142 12.96 -6.06 9.77
N GLU A 143 14.03 -6.78 9.43
CA GLU A 143 14.91 -6.43 8.32
C GLU A 143 14.22 -6.60 6.96
N PHE A 144 13.35 -7.61 6.83
CA PHE A 144 12.48 -7.76 5.66
C PHE A 144 11.56 -6.55 5.49
N ALA A 145 10.88 -6.12 6.57
CA ALA A 145 9.99 -4.96 6.56
C ALA A 145 10.74 -3.66 6.23
N GLU A 146 11.95 -3.49 6.77
CA GLU A 146 12.82 -2.36 6.46
C GLU A 146 13.13 -2.29 4.97
N ARG A 147 13.65 -3.38 4.39
CA ARG A 147 14.00 -3.43 2.96
C ARG A 147 12.78 -3.23 2.06
N ALA A 148 11.62 -3.78 2.44
CA ALA A 148 10.37 -3.58 1.71
C ALA A 148 9.93 -2.11 1.70
N ILE A 149 9.97 -1.45 2.86
CA ILE A 149 9.63 -0.02 2.97
C ILE A 149 10.64 0.84 2.21
N GLN A 150 11.94 0.57 2.34
CA GLN A 150 12.99 1.26 1.59
C GLN A 150 12.79 1.11 0.08
N ALA A 151 12.53 -0.10 -0.41
CA ALA A 151 12.28 -0.35 -1.83
C ALA A 151 11.07 0.45 -2.33
N ARG A 152 9.98 0.50 -1.54
CA ARG A 152 8.80 1.29 -1.90
C ARG A 152 9.06 2.79 -1.90
N LEU A 153 9.77 3.31 -0.90
CA LEU A 153 10.09 4.74 -0.79
C LEU A 153 11.04 5.19 -1.90
N LYS A 154 12.00 4.34 -2.30
CA LYS A 154 12.91 4.62 -3.41
C LYS A 154 12.19 4.88 -4.74
N MET A 155 11.02 4.27 -4.96
CA MET A 155 10.20 4.52 -6.16
C MET A 155 9.64 5.95 -6.23
N ILE A 156 9.53 6.65 -5.10
CA ILE A 156 9.00 8.03 -5.02
C ILE A 156 10.09 9.06 -5.29
N ILE A 157 11.37 8.72 -5.12
CA ILE A 157 12.51 9.64 -5.24
C ILE A 157 12.46 10.53 -6.50
N PRO A 158 12.17 10.03 -7.72
CA PRO A 158 12.13 10.87 -8.92
C PRO A 158 11.05 11.96 -8.87
N TYR A 159 10.01 11.77 -8.03
CA TYR A 159 8.83 12.62 -7.94
C TYR A 159 8.74 13.37 -6.61
N ILE A 160 9.78 13.30 -5.77
CA ILE A 160 9.73 13.78 -4.37
C ILE A 160 9.31 15.25 -4.26
N ASN A 161 9.75 16.11 -5.19
CA ASN A 161 9.45 17.54 -5.19
C ASN A 161 7.95 17.84 -5.40
N LYS A 162 7.24 16.98 -6.13
CA LYS A 162 5.80 17.10 -6.41
C LYS A 162 4.98 16.10 -5.59
N TRP A 163 5.62 15.27 -4.77
CA TRP A 163 4.95 14.28 -3.95
C TRP A 163 4.01 14.88 -2.89
N PRO A 164 4.29 16.04 -2.26
CA PRO A 164 3.33 16.70 -1.38
C PRO A 164 1.97 16.98 -2.06
N GLN A 165 1.99 17.34 -3.35
CA GLN A 165 0.79 17.53 -4.15
C GLN A 165 0.01 16.22 -4.29
N ALA A 166 0.69 15.10 -4.57
CA ALA A 166 0.05 13.78 -4.64
C ALA A 166 -0.57 13.38 -3.29
N ILE A 167 0.13 13.59 -2.18
CA ILE A 167 -0.39 13.31 -0.84
C ILE A 167 -1.65 14.13 -0.56
N ALA A 168 -1.66 15.42 -0.93
CA ALA A 168 -2.84 16.26 -0.78
C ALA A 168 -4.03 15.71 -1.57
N ILE A 169 -3.82 15.32 -2.84
CA ILE A 169 -4.84 14.69 -3.69
C ILE A 169 -5.37 13.38 -3.06
N MET A 170 -4.48 12.57 -2.49
CA MET A 170 -4.83 11.31 -1.83
C MET A 170 -5.58 11.50 -0.51
N SER A 171 -5.43 12.65 0.16
CA SER A 171 -6.02 12.94 1.48
C SER A 171 -7.42 13.54 1.42
N LEU A 172 -7.95 13.80 0.23
CA LEU A 172 -9.28 14.38 0.07
C LEU A 172 -10.37 13.49 0.72
N PRO A 173 -11.47 14.06 1.26
CA PRO A 173 -12.53 13.37 2.02
C PRO A 173 -13.07 12.05 1.44
N PRO A 174 -13.31 11.90 0.12
CA PRO A 174 -13.72 10.60 -0.46
C PRO A 174 -12.68 9.48 -0.25
N ASN A 175 -11.47 9.83 0.21
CA ASN A 175 -10.35 8.94 0.44
C ASN A 175 -9.93 8.86 1.92
N PHE A 176 -10.64 9.47 2.89
CA PHE A 176 -10.09 9.69 4.24
C PHE A 176 -10.42 8.59 5.28
N ASN A 177 -11.56 7.88 5.13
CA ASN A 177 -12.13 6.99 6.16
C ASN A 177 -11.25 5.75 6.50
N TRP A 178 -10.24 5.41 5.69
CA TRP A 178 -9.40 4.22 5.91
C TRP A 178 -8.07 4.47 6.64
N TYR A 179 -7.64 5.73 6.80
CA TYR A 179 -6.32 6.11 7.33
C TYR A 179 -6.17 5.84 8.84
N ILE A 180 -7.28 5.82 9.60
CA ILE A 180 -7.26 5.81 11.07
C ILE A 180 -7.26 4.39 11.67
N ARG A 181 -7.59 3.34 10.90
CA ARG A 181 -7.81 1.99 11.45
C ARG A 181 -6.61 1.04 11.41
N ARG A 182 -5.37 1.51 11.16
CA ARG A 182 -4.19 0.63 11.08
C ARG A 182 -2.99 1.20 11.81
N ILE A 183 -2.72 0.63 12.98
CA ILE A 183 -1.58 0.93 13.86
C ILE A 183 -0.47 -0.09 13.58
N GLY A 184 0.80 0.33 13.55
CA GLY A 184 1.96 -0.53 13.26
C GLY A 184 2.72 -0.12 11.99
N ILE A 185 3.08 -1.07 11.12
CA ILE A 185 3.94 -0.86 9.93
C ILE A 185 3.40 0.21 8.97
N ALA A 186 2.07 0.34 8.83
CA ALA A 186 1.46 1.38 8.01
C ALA A 186 1.72 2.80 8.54
N ALA A 187 1.70 2.97 9.87
CA ALA A 187 2.03 4.24 10.52
C ALA A 187 3.52 4.54 10.37
N VAL A 188 4.38 3.53 10.49
CA VAL A 188 5.82 3.66 10.24
C VAL A 188 6.08 4.10 8.80
N TYR A 189 5.52 3.40 7.80
CA TYR A 189 5.66 3.77 6.39
C TYR A 189 5.24 5.22 6.15
N LYS A 190 4.07 5.64 6.65
CA LYS A 190 3.56 7.00 6.43
C LYS A 190 4.37 8.06 7.16
N ALA A 191 4.82 7.79 8.38
CA ALA A 191 5.71 8.70 9.10
C ALA A 191 7.05 8.86 8.36
N THR A 192 7.63 7.77 7.87
CA THR A 192 8.88 7.80 7.09
C THR A 192 8.70 8.50 5.75
N GLU A 193 7.59 8.27 5.04
CA GLU A 193 7.26 8.96 3.79
C GLU A 193 7.17 10.47 3.98
N LEU A 194 6.52 10.94 5.06
CA LEU A 194 6.43 12.37 5.38
C LEU A 194 7.77 12.97 5.83
N TYR A 195 8.59 12.20 6.55
CA TYR A 195 9.94 12.61 6.93
C TYR A 195 10.83 12.78 5.69
N MET A 196 10.76 11.84 4.75
CA MET A 196 11.56 11.82 3.52
C MET A 196 11.37 13.04 2.63
N ILE A 197 10.18 13.65 2.64
CA ILE A 197 9.88 14.86 1.87
C ILE A 197 10.71 16.05 2.35
N GLN A 198 11.02 16.11 3.64
CA GLN A 198 11.76 17.20 4.26
C GLN A 198 13.27 16.92 4.35
N ASP A 199 13.67 15.67 4.12
CA ASP A 199 15.05 15.23 4.25
C ASP A 199 15.91 15.71 3.08
N LYS A 200 16.95 16.48 3.40
CA LYS A 200 17.97 16.99 2.46
C LYS A 200 19.33 16.31 2.62
N SER A 201 19.42 15.27 3.45
CA SER A 201 20.66 14.51 3.67
C SER A 201 21.06 13.75 2.41
N GLN A 202 22.36 13.44 2.30
CA GLN A 202 22.88 12.71 1.15
C GLN A 202 22.21 11.32 1.06
N LYS A 203 21.63 11.01 -0.11
CA LYS A 203 20.93 9.74 -0.36
C LYS A 203 19.86 9.37 0.69
N TYR A 204 19.27 10.37 1.36
CA TYR A 204 18.22 10.18 2.39
C TYR A 204 18.67 9.37 3.62
N GLU A 205 19.94 9.46 4.01
CA GLU A 205 20.48 8.72 5.17
C GLU A 205 19.71 9.00 6.48
N ALA A 206 19.27 10.24 6.70
CA ALA A 206 18.47 10.58 7.87
C ALA A 206 17.10 9.89 7.84
N THR A 207 16.47 9.76 6.67
CA THR A 207 15.22 9.01 6.49
C THR A 207 15.39 7.53 6.80
N TRP A 208 16.48 6.91 6.37
CA TRP A 208 16.73 5.48 6.62
C TRP A 208 17.01 5.21 8.09
N THR A 209 17.75 6.10 8.75
CA THR A 209 17.96 6.06 10.21
C THR A 209 16.64 6.22 10.97
N PHE A 210 15.79 7.17 10.53
CA PHE A 210 14.46 7.37 11.10
C PHE A 210 13.58 6.13 10.95
N LEU A 211 13.56 5.52 9.76
CA LEU A 211 12.81 4.28 9.49
C LEU A 211 13.22 3.15 10.43
N ASN A 212 14.52 2.89 10.56
CA ASN A 212 15.04 1.82 11.40
C ASN A 212 14.59 2.02 12.86
N ARG A 213 14.75 3.23 13.40
CA ARG A 213 14.28 3.57 14.75
C ARG A 213 12.77 3.32 14.94
N ARG A 214 11.95 3.74 13.98
CA ARG A 214 10.49 3.56 14.05
C ARG A 214 10.07 2.10 13.93
N LEU A 215 10.80 1.28 13.17
CA LEU A 215 10.55 -0.17 13.10
C LEU A 215 10.89 -0.86 14.43
N ILE A 216 12.02 -0.51 15.05
CA ILE A 216 12.41 -1.03 16.36
C ILE A 216 11.35 -0.70 17.42
N GLU A 217 10.89 0.55 17.45
CA GLU A 217 9.83 0.99 18.38
C GLU A 217 8.51 0.24 18.14
N ALA A 218 8.15 0.00 16.88
CA ALA A 218 6.93 -0.74 16.54
C ALA A 218 6.99 -2.20 17.01
N VAL A 219 8.16 -2.85 16.90
CA VAL A 219 8.38 -4.21 17.42
C VAL A 219 8.30 -4.23 18.94
N GLN A 220 8.95 -3.29 19.63
CA GLN A 220 8.90 -3.20 21.09
C GLN A 220 7.48 -2.96 21.61
N LEU A 221 6.73 -2.06 20.98
CA LEU A 221 5.35 -1.78 21.34
C LEU A 221 4.46 -3.01 21.15
N HIS A 222 4.67 -3.78 20.08
CA HIS A 222 3.99 -5.05 19.87
C HIS A 222 4.30 -6.07 20.97
N ASP A 223 5.56 -6.22 21.35
CA ASP A 223 5.98 -7.14 22.42
C ASP A 223 5.37 -6.76 23.78
N LEU A 224 5.27 -5.46 24.07
CA LEU A 224 4.63 -4.96 25.29
C LEU A 224 3.13 -5.27 25.31
N LEU A 225 2.43 -5.02 24.20
CA LEU A 225 1.00 -5.33 24.07
C LEU A 225 0.76 -6.83 24.24
N ASN A 226 1.53 -7.68 23.56
CA ASN A 226 1.41 -9.14 23.69
C ASN A 226 1.66 -9.61 25.12
N LYS A 227 2.67 -9.07 25.81
CA LYS A 227 2.93 -9.39 27.22
C LYS A 227 1.78 -8.97 28.12
N SER A 228 1.15 -7.81 27.86
CA SER A 228 -0.03 -7.38 28.62
C SER A 228 -1.25 -8.25 28.37
N ASP A 229 -1.47 -8.70 27.14
CA ASP A 229 -2.58 -9.61 26.80
C ASP A 229 -2.41 -10.99 27.44
N VAL A 230 -1.19 -11.54 27.43
CA VAL A 230 -0.88 -12.81 28.10
C VAL A 230 -1.13 -12.70 29.60
N LYS A 231 -0.65 -11.63 30.25
CA LYS A 231 -0.90 -11.40 31.69
C LYS A 231 -2.40 -11.29 31.99
N ASN A 232 -3.14 -10.56 31.15
CA ASN A 232 -4.58 -10.40 31.29
C ASN A 232 -5.33 -11.73 31.12
N GLN A 233 -4.88 -12.59 30.20
CA GLN A 233 -5.49 -13.91 29.98
C GLN A 233 -5.17 -14.87 31.14
N THR A 234 -3.91 -14.95 31.58
CA THR A 234 -3.52 -15.78 32.73
C THR A 234 -4.26 -15.40 34.01
N ALA A 235 -4.48 -14.10 34.24
CA ALA A 235 -5.29 -13.63 35.36
C ALA A 235 -6.75 -14.09 35.27
N LYS A 236 -7.35 -14.05 34.07
CA LYS A 236 -8.71 -14.55 33.83
C LYS A 236 -8.80 -16.07 34.02
N ASP A 237 -7.85 -16.82 33.48
CA ASP A 237 -7.82 -18.29 33.57
C ASP A 237 -7.64 -18.75 35.02
N THR A 238 -6.79 -18.07 35.78
CA THR A 238 -6.59 -18.34 37.22
C THR A 238 -7.85 -18.05 38.02
N ALA A 239 -8.50 -16.90 37.78
CA ALA A 239 -9.76 -16.56 38.44
C ALA A 239 -10.87 -17.56 38.13
N GLN A 240 -10.96 -18.03 36.87
CA GLN A 240 -11.94 -19.04 36.47
C GLN A 240 -11.64 -20.41 37.09
N ALA A 241 -10.37 -20.83 37.16
CA ALA A 241 -9.98 -22.08 37.81
C ALA A 241 -10.27 -22.07 39.31
N VAL A 242 -10.01 -20.95 40.00
CA VAL A 242 -10.37 -20.76 41.41
C VAL A 242 -11.89 -20.80 41.59
N PHE A 243 -12.65 -20.10 40.74
CA PHE A 243 -14.12 -20.10 40.79
C PHE A 243 -14.72 -21.49 40.61
N VAL A 244 -14.22 -22.26 39.63
CA VAL A 244 -14.63 -23.65 39.40
C VAL A 244 -14.32 -24.52 40.61
N THR A 245 -13.11 -24.42 41.17
CA THR A 245 -12.70 -25.22 42.34
C THR A 245 -13.57 -24.93 43.57
N VAL A 246 -13.93 -23.67 43.80
CA VAL A 246 -14.82 -23.26 44.90
C VAL A 246 -16.28 -23.70 44.67
N SER A 247 -16.73 -23.80 43.41
CA SER A 247 -18.11 -24.18 43.09
C SER A 247 -18.42 -25.68 43.23
N TYR A 248 -17.39 -26.52 43.30
CA TYR A 248 -17.51 -27.98 43.48
C TYR A 248 -17.04 -28.46 44.87
N SER A 249 -16.78 -27.53 45.79
CA SER A 249 -16.47 -27.78 47.22
C SER A 249 -17.70 -27.50 48.08
#